data_AF-A0A6P1I362-F1
#
_entry.id   AF-A0A6P1I362-F1
#
_cell.length_a   1.000
_cell.length_b   1.000
_cell.length_c   1.000
_cell.angle_alpha   90.00
_cell.angle_beta   90.00
_cell.angle_gamma   90.00
#
_symmetry.space_group_name_H-M   'P 1'
#
loop_
_entity.id
_entity.type
_entity.pdbx_description
1 polymer ?
#
loop_
_entity_poly.entity_id
_entity_poly.type
_entity_poly.pdbx_seq_one_letter_code
_entity_poly.pdbx_strand_id
1 'polypeptide(L)'
;MPPPIDRRVVSNAVSPTTSCGRVEIVHPLRESVFVGSPSGEAKSRGHDGYDEGIAMHCPFCRHPDSRVVDSREADEGQAIRRRRSCPECGRRFTTVETAVLSVVKRSGVTEPFSREKVVRGVRRACQGRQVDNDALNLLAQQVEDAVRASGSAEIPSNEVGLAILGPLRDLDEVAYLRFASVYRSFSSAEDFAREIKELRAHRESRESE
;
A
#
# COMPACT_ATOMS: atom_id res chain seq x y z
N MET A 1 -27.38 36.90 61.03
CA MET A 1 -28.52 35.97 60.96
C MET A 1 -28.76 35.59 59.51
N PRO A 2 -28.59 34.33 59.11
CA PRO A 2 -29.19 33.80 57.89
C PRO A 2 -30.39 32.89 58.21
N PRO A 3 -31.44 32.88 57.37
CA PRO A 3 -32.32 31.74 57.19
C PRO A 3 -32.38 31.34 55.68
N PRO A 4 -33.17 30.32 55.27
CA PRO A 4 -32.69 28.95 55.11
C PRO A 4 -32.72 28.45 53.66
N ILE A 5 -32.15 27.26 53.49
CA ILE A 5 -32.08 26.44 52.28
C ILE A 5 -33.47 26.10 51.74
N ASP A 6 -33.66 26.21 50.42
CA ASP A 6 -34.64 25.37 49.71
C ASP A 6 -34.07 24.82 48.40
N ARG A 7 -34.32 23.52 48.21
CA ARG A 7 -33.86 22.66 47.13
C ARG A 7 -34.78 22.83 45.93
N ARG A 8 -34.21 23.12 44.75
CA ARG A 8 -34.83 22.69 43.49
C ARG A 8 -33.82 21.97 42.60
N VAL A 9 -34.14 20.71 42.41
CA VAL A 9 -33.67 19.81 41.37
C VAL A 9 -33.91 20.47 40.01
N VAL A 10 -32.85 20.63 39.22
CA VAL A 10 -32.97 20.80 37.77
C VAL A 10 -31.99 19.84 37.12
N SER A 11 -32.55 18.72 36.67
CA SER A 11 -31.91 17.75 35.80
C SER A 11 -31.56 18.42 34.48
N ASN A 12 -30.26 18.63 34.22
CA ASN A 12 -29.80 18.89 32.86
C ASN A 12 -29.24 17.60 32.28
N ALA A 13 -30.03 17.04 31.37
CA ALA A 13 -29.67 15.91 30.53
C ALA A 13 -28.37 16.22 29.77
N VAL A 14 -27.35 15.43 30.03
CA VAL A 14 -26.15 15.36 29.19
C VAL A 14 -26.53 14.52 27.98
N SER A 15 -26.73 15.18 26.84
CA SER A 15 -26.83 14.53 25.54
C SER A 15 -25.50 13.82 25.24
N PRO A 16 -25.45 12.50 25.02
CA PRO A 16 -24.27 11.86 24.48
C PRO A 16 -24.27 12.11 22.97
N THR A 17 -23.65 13.21 22.54
CA THR A 17 -23.15 13.29 21.17
C THR A 17 -22.15 12.14 21.02
N THR A 18 -22.60 11.09 20.35
CA THR A 18 -21.78 9.95 19.96
C THR A 18 -20.72 10.49 19.02
N SER A 19 -19.56 10.85 19.57
CA SER A 19 -18.36 11.06 18.78
C SER A 19 -18.02 9.70 18.19
N CYS A 20 -18.45 9.53 16.94
CA CYS A 20 -18.06 8.44 16.08
C CYS A 20 -16.55 8.56 15.85
N GLY A 21 -15.76 8.07 16.81
CA GLY A 21 -14.33 7.93 16.69
C GLY A 21 -14.05 7.03 15.50
N ARG A 22 -13.57 7.63 14.41
CA ARG A 22 -13.19 6.94 13.19
C ARG A 22 -11.89 6.18 13.48
N VAL A 23 -12.01 4.95 13.94
CA VAL A 23 -10.88 4.02 14.05
C VAL A 23 -10.78 3.32 12.70
N GLU A 24 -9.73 3.66 11.93
CA GLU A 24 -9.34 2.96 10.70
C GLU A 24 -8.23 1.98 11.04
N ILE A 25 -8.45 0.69 10.73
CA ILE A 25 -7.48 -0.38 10.98
C ILE A 25 -7.07 -0.97 9.62
N VAL A 26 -5.77 -0.92 9.28
CA VAL A 26 -5.24 -1.39 7.99
C VAL A 26 -4.74 -2.84 8.09
N HIS A 27 -5.15 -3.72 7.18
CA HIS A 27 -4.73 -5.13 7.12
C HIS A 27 -4.41 -5.58 5.68
N PRO A 28 -3.64 -6.66 5.47
CA PRO A 28 -3.43 -7.26 4.15
C PRO A 28 -4.71 -7.84 3.53
N LEU A 29 -4.98 -7.64 2.24
CA LEU A 29 -5.84 -8.51 1.45
C LEU A 29 -5.05 -9.79 1.13
N ARG A 30 -5.61 -10.95 1.48
CA ARG A 30 -5.15 -12.23 0.90
C ARG A 30 -6.04 -12.56 -0.28
N GLU A 31 -5.45 -12.70 -1.46
CA GLU A 31 -6.13 -13.38 -2.57
C GLU A 31 -6.31 -14.85 -2.20
N SER A 32 -7.56 -15.32 -2.33
CA SER A 32 -7.86 -16.74 -2.40
C SER A 32 -7.11 -17.31 -3.61
N VAL A 33 -6.08 -18.11 -3.37
CA VAL A 33 -5.28 -18.76 -4.41
C VAL A 33 -6.21 -19.64 -5.25
N PHE A 34 -6.59 -19.18 -6.44
CA PHE A 34 -7.30 -19.98 -7.43
C PHE A 34 -6.27 -20.83 -8.18
N VAL A 35 -5.76 -21.87 -7.53
CA VAL A 35 -4.96 -22.90 -8.20
C VAL A 35 -5.90 -23.77 -9.04
N GLY A 36 -5.89 -23.54 -10.35
CA GLY A 36 -6.53 -24.41 -11.32
C GLY A 36 -5.98 -25.83 -11.19
N SER A 37 -6.85 -26.76 -10.78
CA SER A 37 -6.55 -28.18 -10.65
C SER A 37 -6.83 -28.90 -11.98
N PRO A 38 -5.93 -29.77 -12.48
CA PRO A 38 -6.29 -30.71 -13.54
C PRO A 38 -6.99 -31.93 -12.94
N SER A 39 -8.09 -32.29 -13.59
CA SER A 39 -8.93 -33.49 -13.54
C SER A 39 -8.35 -34.75 -12.87
N GLY A 40 -9.11 -35.32 -11.93
CA GLY A 40 -8.93 -36.70 -11.42
C GLY A 40 -9.89 -37.04 -10.26
N GLU A 41 -10.72 -38.07 -10.44
CA GLU A 41 -11.93 -38.39 -9.66
C GLU A 41 -11.77 -38.75 -8.17
N ALA A 42 -12.79 -38.29 -7.42
CA ALA A 42 -13.52 -38.92 -6.31
C ALA A 42 -12.79 -39.39 -5.01
N LYS A 43 -13.09 -38.68 -3.91
CA LYS A 43 -13.69 -39.28 -2.69
C LYS A 43 -14.30 -38.23 -1.77
N SER A 44 -15.61 -38.33 -1.60
CA SER A 44 -16.44 -37.57 -0.68
C SER A 44 -16.10 -37.88 0.78
N ARG A 45 -15.51 -36.91 1.48
CA ARG A 45 -15.67 -36.74 2.93
C ARG A 45 -15.93 -35.26 3.17
N GLY A 46 -17.08 -34.97 3.75
CA GLY A 46 -17.47 -33.63 4.17
C GLY A 46 -16.41 -33.06 5.09
N HIS A 47 -15.77 -32.00 4.64
CA HIS A 47 -15.02 -31.09 5.47
C HIS A 47 -15.71 -29.76 5.23
N ASP A 48 -16.56 -29.35 6.17
CA ASP A 48 -17.07 -28.00 6.23
C ASP A 48 -15.86 -27.09 6.35
N GLY A 49 -15.35 -26.65 5.20
CA GLY A 49 -14.27 -25.69 5.07
C GLY A 49 -14.79 -24.34 5.50
N TYR A 50 -14.94 -24.16 6.81
CA TYR A 50 -14.91 -22.83 7.40
C TYR A 50 -13.53 -22.27 7.11
N ASP A 51 -13.48 -21.47 6.04
CA ASP A 51 -12.54 -20.38 5.84
C ASP A 51 -12.24 -19.75 7.21
N GLU A 52 -11.09 -20.07 7.81
CA GLU A 52 -10.56 -19.40 9.00
C GLU A 52 -10.18 -17.97 8.58
N GLY A 53 -11.22 -17.16 8.34
CA GLY A 53 -11.11 -15.74 8.15
C GLY A 53 -10.45 -15.16 9.38
N ILE A 54 -9.36 -14.43 9.15
CA ILE A 54 -8.59 -13.72 10.18
C ILE A 54 -9.56 -13.07 11.18
N ALA A 55 -9.56 -13.54 12.43
CA ALA A 55 -10.41 -13.00 13.48
C ALA A 55 -10.04 -11.54 13.74
N MET A 56 -10.87 -10.62 13.26
CA MET A 56 -10.64 -9.18 13.38
C MET A 56 -11.24 -8.68 14.69
N HIS A 57 -10.35 -8.34 15.61
CA HIS A 57 -10.72 -7.96 16.96
C HIS A 57 -11.38 -6.58 16.99
N CYS A 58 -12.47 -6.45 17.75
CA CYS A 58 -13.15 -5.19 17.97
C CYS A 58 -12.22 -4.19 18.69
N PRO A 59 -11.97 -2.98 18.14
CA PRO A 59 -11.08 -2.01 18.78
C PRO A 59 -11.61 -1.46 20.11
N PHE A 60 -12.90 -1.67 20.42
CA PHE A 60 -13.55 -1.13 21.60
C PHE A 60 -13.63 -2.11 22.77
N CYS A 61 -13.94 -3.38 22.51
CA CYS A 61 -14.08 -4.41 23.55
C CYS A 61 -13.16 -5.63 23.34
N ARG A 62 -12.34 -5.64 22.28
CA ARG A 62 -11.40 -6.71 21.91
C ARG A 62 -12.05 -8.07 21.60
N HIS A 63 -13.37 -8.11 21.46
CA HIS A 63 -14.09 -9.29 20.98
C HIS A 63 -13.51 -9.77 19.64
N PRO A 64 -13.19 -11.06 19.47
CA PRO A 64 -12.53 -11.57 18.26
C PRO A 64 -13.46 -11.55 17.03
N ASP A 65 -14.78 -11.54 17.25
CA ASP A 65 -15.76 -11.57 16.17
C ASP A 65 -16.24 -10.17 15.78
N SER A 66 -16.39 -9.99 14.47
CA SER A 66 -16.99 -8.81 13.89
C SER A 66 -17.75 -9.14 12.61
N ARG A 67 -18.93 -8.56 12.43
CA ARG A 67 -19.77 -8.77 11.25
C ARG A 67 -19.52 -7.68 10.22
N VAL A 68 -19.19 -8.04 8.99
CA VAL A 68 -19.10 -7.08 7.87
C VAL A 68 -20.51 -6.61 7.51
N VAL A 69 -20.70 -5.29 7.46
CA VAL A 69 -21.98 -4.61 7.17
C VAL A 69 -21.99 -4.03 5.76
N ASP A 70 -20.86 -3.47 5.33
CA ASP A 70 -20.70 -2.82 4.02
C ASP A 70 -19.26 -3.00 3.54
N SER A 71 -19.06 -3.21 2.25
CA SER A 71 -17.75 -3.38 1.62
C SER A 71 -17.67 -2.49 0.39
N ARG A 72 -16.61 -1.70 0.29
CA ARG A 72 -16.37 -0.79 -0.84
C ARG A 72 -14.92 -0.85 -1.26
N GLU A 73 -14.68 -0.74 -2.55
CA GLU A 73 -13.36 -0.49 -3.09
C GLU A 73 -12.90 0.94 -2.75
N ALA A 74 -11.60 1.10 -2.53
CA ALA A 74 -10.91 2.31 -2.16
C ALA A 74 -9.53 2.31 -2.83
N ASP A 75 -8.91 3.48 -2.93
CA ASP A 75 -7.56 3.62 -3.49
C ASP A 75 -7.48 3.03 -4.92
N GLU A 76 -8.42 3.43 -5.79
CA GLU A 76 -8.56 2.92 -7.17
C GLU A 76 -8.67 1.38 -7.27
N GLY A 77 -9.27 0.74 -6.27
CA GLY A 77 -9.43 -0.71 -6.20
C GLY A 77 -8.28 -1.43 -5.50
N GLN A 78 -7.24 -0.71 -5.06
CA GLN A 78 -6.09 -1.28 -4.38
C GLN A 78 -6.33 -1.58 -2.90
N ALA A 79 -7.41 -1.04 -2.33
CA ALA A 79 -7.83 -1.32 -0.98
C ALA A 79 -9.34 -1.62 -0.90
N ILE A 80 -9.74 -2.49 0.01
CA ILE A 80 -11.13 -2.75 0.34
C ILE A 80 -11.43 -2.15 1.71
N ARG A 81 -12.28 -1.13 1.75
CA ARG A 81 -12.82 -0.59 3.00
C ARG A 81 -14.05 -1.40 3.40
N ARG A 82 -13.98 -2.08 4.53
CA ARG A 82 -15.10 -2.82 5.13
C ARG A 82 -15.59 -2.13 6.39
N ARG A 83 -16.88 -1.81 6.45
CA ARG A 83 -17.54 -1.37 7.68
C ARG A 83 -17.96 -2.60 8.46
N ARG A 84 -17.46 -2.76 9.69
CA ARG A 84 -17.74 -3.89 10.56
C ARG A 84 -18.55 -3.46 11.79
N SER A 85 -19.34 -4.37 12.35
CA SER A 85 -20.12 -4.20 13.58
C SER A 85 -19.75 -5.29 14.57
N CYS A 86 -19.45 -4.91 15.81
CA CYS A 86 -19.20 -5.87 16.88
C CYS A 86 -20.53 -6.41 17.44
N PRO A 87 -20.70 -7.74 17.57
CA PRO A 87 -21.91 -8.32 18.15
C PRO A 87 -21.99 -8.10 19.68
N GLU A 88 -20.86 -8.00 20.37
CA GLU A 88 -20.83 -7.85 21.84
C GLU A 88 -21.14 -6.42 22.30
N CYS A 89 -20.46 -5.41 21.73
CA CYS A 89 -20.64 -4.02 22.16
C CYS A 89 -21.52 -3.17 21.23
N GLY A 90 -21.99 -3.73 20.11
CA GLY A 90 -22.86 -3.05 19.14
C GLY A 90 -22.21 -1.92 18.34
N ARG A 91 -20.92 -1.60 18.60
CA ARG A 91 -20.22 -0.50 17.95
C ARG A 91 -19.77 -0.87 16.53
N ARG A 92 -19.73 0.14 15.67
CA ARG A 92 -19.28 0.02 14.27
C ARG A 92 -17.88 0.62 14.11
N PHE A 93 -17.07 0.00 13.27
CA PHE A 93 -15.71 0.45 12.92
C PHE A 93 -15.40 0.15 11.45
N THR A 94 -14.34 0.73 10.90
CA THR A 94 -13.95 0.51 9.50
C THR A 94 -12.57 -0.12 9.44
N THR A 95 -12.44 -1.20 8.68
CA THR A 95 -11.16 -1.83 8.37
C THR A 95 -10.82 -1.53 6.91
N VAL A 96 -9.55 -1.24 6.63
CA VAL A 96 -9.02 -1.07 5.28
C VAL A 96 -8.14 -2.27 5.01
N GLU A 97 -8.52 -3.11 4.06
CA GLU A 97 -7.70 -4.24 3.64
C GLU A 97 -6.94 -3.83 2.36
N THR A 98 -5.62 -4.03 2.26
CA THR A 98 -4.79 -3.64 1.11
C THR A 98 -3.96 -4.83 0.64
N ALA A 99 -3.91 -5.11 -0.66
CA ALA A 99 -3.07 -6.18 -1.18
C ALA A 99 -1.59 -5.91 -0.84
N VAL A 100 -0.93 -6.88 -0.20
CA VAL A 100 0.49 -6.71 0.17
C VAL A 100 1.34 -7.10 -1.02
N LEU A 101 1.83 -6.08 -1.72
CA LEU A 101 2.88 -6.25 -2.70
C LEU A 101 4.17 -6.66 -2.01
N SER A 102 4.74 -7.79 -2.43
CA SER A 102 5.97 -8.34 -1.87
C SER A 102 7.12 -8.27 -2.88
N VAL A 103 8.33 -8.05 -2.39
CA VAL A 103 9.55 -7.95 -3.19
C VAL A 103 10.47 -9.12 -2.89
N VAL A 104 10.77 -9.91 -3.91
CA VAL A 104 11.71 -11.03 -3.84
C VAL A 104 13.13 -10.50 -4.10
N LYS A 105 14.01 -10.59 -3.11
CA LYS A 105 15.42 -10.19 -3.25
C LYS A 105 16.22 -11.22 -4.05
N ARG A 106 17.38 -10.80 -4.57
CA ARG A 106 18.34 -11.71 -5.22
C ARG A 106 18.79 -12.87 -4.31
N SER A 107 18.73 -12.70 -2.99
CA SER A 107 19.01 -13.75 -2.01
C SER A 107 17.88 -14.78 -1.86
N GLY A 108 16.74 -14.60 -2.52
CA GLY A 108 15.53 -15.40 -2.35
C GLY A 108 14.66 -14.99 -1.15
N VAL A 109 15.08 -14.01 -0.36
CA VAL A 109 14.29 -13.49 0.76
C VAL A 109 13.19 -12.58 0.23
N THR A 110 11.95 -12.83 0.65
CA THR A 110 10.79 -11.98 0.34
C THR A 110 10.54 -10.99 1.47
N GLU A 111 10.30 -9.73 1.11
CA GLU A 111 9.91 -8.68 2.06
C GLU A 111 8.79 -7.81 1.50
N PRO A 112 7.95 -7.18 2.34
CA PRO A 112 6.94 -6.25 1.85
C PRO A 112 7.58 -5.08 1.08
N PHE A 113 6.93 -4.65 -0.01
CA PHE A 113 7.30 -3.44 -0.72
C PHE A 113 7.22 -2.23 0.22
N SER A 114 8.19 -1.33 0.11
CA SER A 114 8.28 -0.14 0.94
C SER A 114 8.76 1.04 0.11
N ARG A 115 7.91 2.07 -0.01
CA ARG A 115 8.27 3.34 -0.66
C ARG A 115 9.51 3.97 -0.04
N GLU A 116 9.66 3.88 1.27
CA GLU A 116 10.81 4.44 1.97
C GLU A 116 12.13 3.80 1.50
N LYS A 117 12.13 2.49 1.20
CA LYS A 117 13.30 1.81 0.63
C LYS A 117 13.60 2.29 -0.79
N VAL A 118 12.57 2.56 -1.60
CA VAL A 118 12.72 3.14 -2.94
C VAL A 118 13.36 4.53 -2.83
N VAL A 119 12.79 5.43 -2.01
CA VAL A 119 13.33 6.78 -1.77
C VAL A 119 14.78 6.71 -1.32
N ARG A 120 15.12 5.82 -0.38
CA ARG A 120 16.49 5.65 0.11
C ARG A 120 17.45 5.18 -0.98
N GLY A 121 17.02 4.29 -1.86
CA GLY A 121 17.79 3.81 -3.01
C GLY A 121 18.06 4.93 -4.02
N VAL A 122 17.01 5.68 -4.40
CA VAL A 122 17.09 6.78 -5.37
C VAL A 122 17.89 7.96 -4.84
N ARG A 123 17.81 8.25 -3.53
CA ARG A 123 18.56 9.34 -2.91
C ARG A 123 20.07 9.23 -3.12
N ARG A 124 20.62 8.01 -3.18
CA ARG A 124 22.04 7.81 -3.48
C ARG A 124 22.41 8.28 -4.88
N ALA A 125 21.56 8.03 -5.88
CA ALA A 125 21.77 8.52 -7.24
C ALA A 125 21.64 10.05 -7.34
N CYS A 126 20.74 10.63 -6.53
CA CYS A 126 20.49 12.08 -6.49
C CYS A 126 21.51 12.89 -5.66
N GLN A 127 22.58 12.27 -5.13
CA GLN A 127 23.57 13.00 -4.32
C GLN A 127 24.21 14.17 -5.09
N GLY A 128 24.19 15.35 -4.47
CA GLY A 128 24.69 16.60 -5.06
C GLY A 128 23.75 17.24 -6.10
N ARG A 129 22.53 16.74 -6.24
CA ARG A 129 21.46 17.32 -7.08
C ARG A 129 20.44 18.06 -6.22
N GLN A 130 19.79 19.06 -6.80
CA GLN A 130 18.70 19.81 -6.15
C GLN A 130 17.36 19.10 -6.40
N VAL A 131 17.18 17.92 -5.78
CA VAL A 131 15.94 17.14 -5.88
C VAL A 131 15.22 17.21 -4.54
N ASP A 132 13.98 17.67 -4.56
CA ASP A 132 13.17 17.80 -3.35
C ASP A 132 12.66 16.44 -2.83
N ASN A 133 12.41 16.37 -1.53
CA ASN A 133 11.88 15.17 -0.89
C ASN A 133 10.48 14.83 -1.39
N ASP A 134 9.63 15.82 -1.68
CA ASP A 134 8.27 15.56 -2.14
C ASP A 134 8.29 14.97 -3.55
N ALA A 135 9.22 15.41 -4.40
CA ALA A 135 9.43 14.81 -5.71
C ALA A 135 9.91 13.34 -5.62
N LEU A 136 10.78 13.01 -4.65
CA LEU A 136 11.18 11.62 -4.41
C LEU A 136 10.02 10.75 -3.89
N ASN A 137 9.14 11.31 -3.06
CA ASN A 137 7.96 10.62 -2.57
C ASN A 137 6.96 10.37 -3.70
N LEU A 138 6.76 11.35 -4.59
CA LEU A 138 5.92 11.20 -5.78
C LEU A 138 6.49 10.13 -6.73
N LEU A 139 7.81 10.14 -6.94
CA LEU A 139 8.49 9.09 -7.70
C LEU A 139 8.25 7.70 -7.10
N ALA A 140 8.38 7.57 -5.77
CA ALA A 140 8.16 6.28 -5.10
C ALA A 140 6.70 5.80 -5.19
N GLN A 141 5.74 6.72 -5.21
CA GLN A 141 4.33 6.42 -5.49
C GLN A 141 4.17 5.90 -6.94
N GLN A 142 4.68 6.62 -7.93
CA GLN A 142 4.61 6.20 -9.34
C GLN A 142 5.25 4.82 -9.58
N VAL A 143 6.36 4.53 -8.90
CA VAL A 143 7.00 3.21 -8.96
C VAL A 143 6.10 2.13 -8.38
N GLU A 144 5.44 2.40 -7.24
CA GLU A 144 4.50 1.43 -6.68
C GLU A 144 3.32 1.19 -7.62
N ASP A 145 2.76 2.25 -8.20
CA ASP A 145 1.62 2.15 -9.11
C ASP A 145 2.00 1.34 -10.36
N ALA A 146 3.17 1.59 -10.93
CA ALA A 146 3.69 0.82 -12.07
C ALA A 146 3.92 -0.66 -11.73
N VAL A 147 4.45 -0.93 -10.54
CA VAL A 147 4.70 -2.29 -10.05
C VAL A 147 3.38 -3.02 -9.74
N ARG A 148 2.38 -2.34 -9.17
CA ARG A 148 1.04 -2.91 -8.92
C ARG A 148 0.27 -3.14 -10.22
N ALA A 149 0.43 -2.26 -11.21
CA ALA A 149 -0.20 -2.39 -12.52
C ALA A 149 0.26 -3.64 -13.29
N SER A 150 1.38 -4.26 -12.90
CA SER A 150 1.79 -5.56 -13.47
C SER A 150 0.88 -6.73 -13.05
N GLY A 151 0.04 -6.55 -12.02
CA GLY A 151 -0.86 -7.58 -11.50
C GLY A 151 -0.17 -8.69 -10.69
N SER A 152 1.11 -8.52 -10.33
CA SER A 152 1.88 -9.54 -9.61
C SER A 152 1.89 -9.27 -8.10
N ALA A 153 1.49 -10.25 -7.28
CA ALA A 153 1.58 -10.16 -5.82
C ALA A 153 3.03 -10.16 -5.30
N GLU A 154 3.93 -10.81 -6.04
CA GLU A 154 5.36 -10.87 -5.76
C GLU A 154 6.15 -10.35 -6.96
N ILE A 155 7.11 -9.44 -6.71
CA ILE A 155 7.95 -8.88 -7.77
C ILE A 155 9.45 -9.00 -7.45
N PRO A 156 10.28 -9.38 -8.42
CA PRO A 156 11.73 -9.39 -8.24
C PRO A 156 12.26 -7.98 -7.93
N SER A 157 13.25 -7.88 -7.04
CA SER A 157 13.87 -6.59 -6.70
C SER A 157 14.53 -5.89 -7.89
N ASN A 158 14.89 -6.65 -8.93
CA ASN A 158 15.43 -6.09 -10.16
C ASN A 158 14.36 -5.32 -10.94
N GLU A 159 13.14 -5.84 -11.00
CA GLU A 159 12.02 -5.19 -11.69
C GLU A 159 11.61 -3.89 -11.00
N VAL A 160 11.63 -3.85 -9.67
CA VAL A 160 11.46 -2.59 -8.91
C VAL A 160 12.53 -1.56 -9.31
N GLY A 161 13.78 -2.00 -9.49
CA GLY A 161 14.87 -1.15 -9.96
C GLY A 161 14.63 -0.60 -11.37
N LEU A 162 14.12 -1.43 -12.28
CA LEU A 162 13.77 -1.02 -13.63
C LEU A 162 12.57 -0.07 -13.65
N ALA A 163 11.57 -0.29 -12.78
CA ALA A 163 10.40 0.59 -12.65
C ALA A 163 10.76 2.01 -12.16
N ILE A 164 11.85 2.16 -11.39
CA ILE A 164 12.38 3.48 -10.97
C ILE A 164 12.89 4.30 -12.16
N LEU A 165 13.42 3.66 -13.20
CA LEU A 165 14.13 4.34 -14.28
C LEU A 165 13.24 5.32 -15.04
N GLY A 166 11.97 5.00 -15.29
CA GLY A 166 11.04 5.90 -15.99
C GLY A 166 10.81 7.20 -15.23
N PRO A 167 10.20 7.16 -14.04
CA PRO A 167 9.99 8.33 -13.19
C PRO A 167 11.29 9.12 -12.89
N LEU A 168 12.41 8.43 -12.69
CA LEU A 168 13.69 9.08 -12.41
C LEU A 168 14.24 9.82 -13.63
N ARG A 169 14.00 9.30 -14.85
CA ARG A 169 14.37 9.96 -16.11
C ARG A 169 13.69 11.31 -16.23
N ASP A 170 12.42 11.39 -15.86
CA ASP A 170 11.64 12.62 -15.89
C ASP A 170 12.04 13.61 -14.81
N LEU A 171 12.55 13.11 -13.69
CA LEU A 171 12.93 13.92 -12.54
C LEU A 171 14.32 14.53 -12.67
N ASP A 172 15.34 13.74 -13.02
CA ASP A 172 16.72 14.22 -13.19
C ASP A 172 17.54 13.26 -14.07
N GLU A 173 17.95 13.72 -15.26
CA GLU A 173 18.71 12.93 -16.24
C GLU A 173 20.06 12.40 -15.72
N VAL A 174 20.72 13.16 -14.83
CA VAL A 174 22.03 12.77 -14.27
C VAL A 174 21.87 11.68 -13.21
N ALA A 175 20.89 11.84 -12.32
CA ALA A 175 20.53 10.81 -11.34
C ALA A 175 20.06 9.55 -12.05
N TYR A 176 19.27 9.70 -13.12
CA TYR A 176 18.89 8.59 -14.00
C TYR A 176 20.11 7.83 -14.52
N LEU A 177 21.10 8.50 -15.14
CA LEU A 177 22.29 7.83 -15.68
C LEU A 177 23.08 7.09 -14.61
N ARG A 178 23.25 7.70 -13.42
CA ARG A 178 23.93 7.08 -12.27
C ARG A 178 23.19 5.84 -11.75
N PHE A 179 21.85 5.88 -11.78
CA PHE A 179 21.04 4.75 -11.36
C PHE A 179 21.05 3.64 -12.43
N ALA A 180 20.87 4.00 -13.70
CA ALA A 180 20.87 3.11 -14.85
C ALA A 180 22.16 2.32 -14.97
N SER A 181 23.32 2.91 -14.68
CA SER A 181 24.61 2.20 -14.76
C SER A 181 24.69 0.98 -13.85
N VAL A 182 23.93 0.94 -12.74
CA VAL A 182 23.89 -0.19 -11.81
C VAL A 182 22.91 -1.28 -12.27
N TYR A 183 21.79 -0.89 -12.89
CA TYR A 183 20.68 -1.80 -13.20
C TYR A 183 20.63 -2.27 -14.67
N ARG A 184 21.25 -1.54 -15.59
CA ARG A 184 21.32 -1.88 -17.03
C ARG A 184 22.68 -2.46 -17.46
N SER A 185 23.55 -2.82 -16.51
CA SER A 185 24.83 -3.50 -16.76
C SER A 185 25.71 -2.82 -17.82
N PHE A 186 25.97 -1.52 -17.67
CA PHE A 186 26.82 -0.79 -18.62
C PHE A 186 28.25 -1.34 -18.58
N SER A 187 28.76 -1.74 -19.75
CA SER A 187 30.04 -2.42 -19.89
C SER A 187 31.07 -1.59 -20.65
N SER A 188 30.63 -0.61 -21.44
CA SER A 188 31.50 0.22 -22.25
C SER A 188 31.04 1.69 -22.33
N ALA A 189 31.92 2.55 -22.85
CA ALA A 189 31.58 3.96 -23.08
C ALA A 189 30.47 4.11 -24.15
N GLU A 190 30.38 3.18 -25.08
CA GLU A 190 29.34 3.13 -26.10
C GLU A 190 27.95 2.88 -25.49
N ASP A 191 27.84 2.09 -24.41
CA ASP A 191 26.58 1.89 -23.71
C ASP A 191 26.07 3.21 -23.10
N PHE A 192 26.96 4.00 -22.50
CA PHE A 192 26.63 5.34 -22.02
C PHE A 192 26.23 6.28 -23.16
N ALA A 193 26.96 6.26 -24.29
CA ALA A 193 26.65 7.10 -25.43
C ALA A 193 25.26 6.80 -26.02
N ARG A 194 24.90 5.52 -26.11
CA ARG A 194 23.57 5.07 -26.53
C ARG A 194 22.49 5.57 -25.56
N GLU A 195 22.69 5.40 -24.27
CA GLU A 195 21.73 5.84 -23.26
C GLU A 195 21.55 7.37 -23.26
N ILE A 196 22.63 8.14 -23.40
CA ILE A 196 22.57 9.61 -23.53
C ILE A 196 21.79 10.02 -24.78
N LYS A 197 21.94 9.27 -25.89
CA LYS A 197 21.17 9.52 -27.11
C LYS A 197 19.68 9.28 -26.88
N GLU A 198 19.30 8.21 -26.20
CA GLU A 198 17.91 7.92 -25.84
C GLU A 198 17.32 9.01 -24.91
N LEU A 199 18.10 9.50 -23.95
CA LEU A 199 17.69 10.60 -23.07
C LEU A 199 17.37 11.88 -23.85
N ARG A 200 18.23 12.25 -24.80
CA ARG A 200 18.00 13.44 -25.65
C ARG A 200 16.72 13.31 -26.47
N ALA A 201 16.51 12.16 -27.11
CA ALA A 201 15.31 11.90 -27.88
C ALA A 201 14.04 11.95 -27.01
N HIS A 202 14.10 11.41 -25.79
CA HIS A 202 13.01 11.47 -24.83
C HIS A 202 12.68 12.89 -24.36
N ARG A 203 13.70 13.73 -24.19
CA ARG A 203 13.50 15.15 -23.86
C ARG A 203 12.82 15.90 -25.00
N GLU A 204 13.27 15.68 -26.24
CA GLU A 204 12.68 16.30 -27.43
C GLU A 204 11.19 15.93 -27.61
N SER A 205 10.80 14.68 -27.35
CA SER A 205 9.39 14.28 -27.41
C SER A 205 8.53 14.98 -26.36
N ARG A 206 9.06 15.20 -25.15
CA ARG A 206 8.34 15.89 -24.06
C ARG A 206 8.22 17.41 -24.26
N GLU A 207 9.17 18.03 -24.97
CA GLU A 207 9.09 19.45 -25.31
C GLU A 207 8.10 19.73 -26.46
N SER A 208 7.70 18.70 -27.20
CA SER A 208 6.81 18.80 -28.35
C SER A 208 5.32 18.56 -28.04
N GLU A 209 5.01 18.18 -26.80
CA GLU A 209 3.68 17.77 -26.31
C GLU A 209 3.11 18.82 -25.34
#